data_AF-A0A4C1T5K2-F1
#
_entry.id   AF-A0A4C1T5K2-F1
#
_cell.length_a   1.000
_cell.length_b   1.000
_cell.length_c   1.000
_cell.angle_alpha   90.00
_cell.angle_beta   90.00
_cell.angle_gamma   90.00
#
_symmetry.space_group_name_H-M   'P 1'
#
loop_
_entity.id
_entity.type
_entity.pdbx_description
1 polymer ?
#
loop_
_entity_poly.entity_id
_entity_poly.type
_entity_poly.pdbx_seq_one_letter_code
_entity_poly.pdbx_strand_id
1 'polypeptide(L)'
;MRSSPDIDIARDWKMVTVFMGANDLCSASCHSPVAWSPAAHARKLARALDYLHRHLPRTIVNLVPVLDVSVSVRVLRPPMCRLMHALFCSCFHRGGGELEWLVRAARLYQRAEEILVESGRYETRDDFTVVIQPFMRLFNAPQPPSLPLPLVIHQSYITHDCFHFSQKGHALAANLLWNNLLEPVGGKTDTGPPVLFRSFRCPSPAAPYIFTANNSRTYLATGRQDGGVPEENY
;
A
#
# COMPACT_ATOMS: atom_id res chain seq x y z
N MET A 1 5.98 11.07 -20.30
CA MET A 1 6.96 11.91 -19.57
C MET A 1 8.06 12.42 -20.49
N ARG A 2 8.94 11.57 -21.06
CA ARG A 2 10.03 12.04 -21.95
C ARG A 2 9.59 12.78 -23.22
N SER A 3 8.36 12.55 -23.68
CA SER A 3 7.78 13.21 -24.86
C SER A 3 7.07 14.53 -24.55
N SER A 4 6.92 14.90 -23.27
CA SER A 4 6.28 16.16 -22.87
C SER A 4 7.37 17.23 -22.74
N PRO A 5 7.22 18.38 -23.41
CA PRO A 5 8.20 19.47 -23.33
C PRO A 5 8.22 20.15 -21.95
N ASP A 6 7.16 19.99 -21.16
CA ASP A 6 6.99 20.64 -19.86
C ASP A 6 7.58 19.86 -18.68
N ILE A 7 8.13 18.66 -18.94
CA ILE A 7 8.65 17.76 -17.90
C ILE A 7 10.16 17.58 -18.08
N ASP A 8 10.93 18.10 -17.12
CA ASP A 8 12.34 17.79 -16.98
C ASP A 8 12.52 16.57 -16.06
N ILE A 9 12.70 15.39 -16.66
CA ILE A 9 12.92 14.15 -15.90
C ILE A 9 14.09 14.26 -14.91
N ALA A 10 15.12 15.05 -15.20
CA ALA A 10 16.29 15.18 -14.33
C ALA A 10 16.03 16.11 -13.15
N ARG A 11 15.19 17.14 -13.33
CA ARG A 11 14.99 18.21 -12.35
C ARG A 11 13.64 18.17 -11.63
N ASP A 12 12.60 17.63 -12.23
CA ASP A 12 11.29 17.59 -11.59
C ASP A 12 11.21 16.44 -10.59
N TRP A 13 10.45 16.65 -9.51
CA TRP A 13 10.13 15.58 -8.57
C TRP A 13 9.07 14.65 -9.16
N LYS A 14 9.30 13.34 -9.06
CA LYS A 14 8.33 12.31 -9.46
C LYS A 14 7.77 11.65 -8.21
N MET A 15 6.48 11.38 -8.24
CA MET A 15 5.84 10.48 -7.30
C MET A 15 5.42 9.21 -8.03
N VAL A 16 5.93 8.07 -7.60
CA VAL A 16 5.59 6.77 -8.19
C VAL A 16 4.90 5.93 -7.12
N THR A 17 3.65 5.56 -7.35
CA THR A 17 2.92 4.65 -6.45
C THR A 17 3.00 3.23 -6.99
N VAL A 18 3.56 2.33 -6.19
CA VAL A 18 3.66 0.90 -6.49
C VAL A 18 2.64 0.16 -5.64
N PHE A 19 1.70 -0.51 -6.29
CA PHE A 19 0.71 -1.37 -5.63
C PHE A 19 0.54 -2.63 -6.47
N MET A 20 1.10 -3.75 -6.01
CA MET A 20 1.13 -5.02 -6.73
C MET A 20 1.03 -6.22 -5.79
N GLY A 21 0.96 -7.44 -6.31
CA GLY A 21 0.99 -8.67 -5.51
C GLY A 21 -0.38 -9.30 -5.24
N ALA A 22 -1.50 -8.62 -5.49
CA ALA A 22 -2.83 -9.22 -5.37
C ALA A 22 -2.99 -10.44 -6.28
N ASN A 23 -2.49 -10.38 -7.52
CA ASN A 23 -2.50 -11.51 -8.46
C ASN A 23 -1.54 -12.64 -8.06
N ASP A 24 -0.44 -12.33 -7.36
CA ASP A 24 0.45 -13.36 -6.82
C ASP A 24 -0.34 -14.24 -5.84
N LEU A 25 -1.12 -13.61 -4.95
CA LEU A 25 -1.97 -14.30 -3.97
C LEU A 25 -3.19 -14.96 -4.64
N CYS A 26 -3.88 -14.25 -5.52
CA CYS A 26 -5.14 -14.71 -6.10
C CYS A 26 -4.99 -15.82 -7.15
N SER A 27 -3.91 -15.82 -7.94
CA SER A 27 -3.88 -16.61 -9.18
C SER A 27 -2.60 -17.38 -9.40
N ALA A 28 -1.54 -17.16 -8.62
CA ALA A 28 -0.22 -17.70 -8.93
C ALA A 28 0.37 -18.58 -7.83
N SER A 29 0.21 -18.16 -6.57
CA SER A 29 0.85 -18.78 -5.40
C SER A 29 0.38 -20.20 -5.10
N CYS A 30 -0.86 -20.55 -5.38
CA CYS A 30 -1.34 -21.93 -5.26
C CYS A 30 -0.83 -22.88 -6.37
N HIS A 31 -0.44 -22.33 -7.53
CA HIS A 31 0.05 -23.11 -8.67
C HIS A 31 1.58 -23.23 -8.69
N SER A 32 2.28 -22.23 -8.17
CA SER A 32 3.73 -22.25 -8.03
C SER A 32 4.17 -21.57 -6.72
N PRO A 33 3.99 -22.24 -5.56
CA PRO A 33 4.24 -21.66 -4.23
C PRO A 33 5.65 -21.14 -4.02
N VAL A 34 6.65 -21.73 -4.67
CA VAL A 34 8.06 -21.28 -4.56
C VAL A 34 8.29 -20.00 -5.34
N ALA A 35 7.87 -19.94 -6.62
CA ALA A 35 8.07 -18.78 -7.48
C ALA A 35 7.22 -17.55 -7.10
N TRP A 36 6.16 -17.79 -6.33
CA TRP A 36 5.25 -16.78 -5.78
C TRP A 36 5.15 -16.97 -4.27
N SER A 37 6.30 -17.16 -3.62
CA SER A 37 6.44 -17.07 -2.17
C SER A 37 6.61 -15.60 -1.75
N PRO A 38 6.40 -15.25 -0.47
CA PRO A 38 6.71 -13.92 0.04
C PRO A 38 8.14 -13.47 -0.28
N ALA A 39 9.12 -14.38 -0.15
CA ALA A 39 10.51 -14.11 -0.50
C ALA A 39 10.72 -13.89 -2.01
N ALA A 40 10.02 -14.64 -2.87
CA ALA A 40 10.08 -14.41 -4.31
C ALA A 40 9.42 -13.09 -4.71
N HIS A 41 8.31 -12.71 -4.07
CA HIS A 41 7.66 -11.41 -4.24
C HIS A 41 8.61 -10.27 -3.87
N ALA A 42 9.20 -10.29 -2.67
CA ALA A 42 10.14 -9.27 -2.24
C ALA A 42 11.35 -9.14 -3.18
N ARG A 43 11.87 -10.26 -3.72
CA ARG A 43 12.95 -10.20 -4.72
C ARG A 43 12.51 -9.55 -6.04
N LYS A 44 11.29 -9.82 -6.51
CA LYS A 44 10.75 -9.20 -7.74
C LYS A 44 10.49 -7.71 -7.53
N LEU A 45 9.93 -7.34 -6.38
CA LEU A 45 9.74 -5.96 -5.97
C LEU A 45 11.08 -5.22 -5.88
N ALA A 46 12.09 -5.83 -5.24
CA ALA A 46 13.43 -5.26 -5.15
C ALA A 46 14.02 -4.98 -6.54
N ARG A 47 13.87 -5.89 -7.52
CA ARG A 47 14.33 -5.63 -8.89
C ARG A 47 13.66 -4.41 -9.53
N ALA A 48 12.35 -4.22 -9.30
CA ALA A 48 11.63 -3.07 -9.81
C ALA A 48 12.10 -1.77 -9.12
N LEU A 49 12.20 -1.76 -7.80
CA LEU A 49 12.66 -0.59 -7.03
C LEU A 49 14.13 -0.25 -7.34
N ASP A 50 15.01 -1.24 -7.47
CA ASP A 50 16.41 -1.08 -7.89
C ASP A 50 16.51 -0.46 -9.28
N TYR A 51 15.57 -0.78 -10.18
CA TYR A 51 15.50 -0.16 -11.49
C TYR A 51 15.11 1.32 -11.38
N LEU A 52 14.08 1.65 -10.61
CA LEU A 52 13.67 3.05 -10.38
C LEU A 52 14.79 3.85 -9.74
N HIS A 53 15.42 3.33 -8.68
CA HIS A 53 16.52 3.97 -7.95
C HIS A 53 17.72 4.29 -8.85
N ARG A 54 18.03 3.41 -9.81
CA ARG A 54 19.14 3.64 -10.76
C ARG A 54 18.82 4.65 -11.86
N HIS A 55 17.56 4.77 -12.28
CA HIS A 55 17.20 5.49 -13.51
C HIS A 55 16.37 6.75 -13.31
N LEU A 56 15.83 6.97 -12.11
CA LEU A 56 15.03 8.15 -11.79
C LEU A 56 15.69 8.96 -10.67
N PRO A 57 16.22 10.16 -10.95
CA PRO A 57 16.58 11.11 -9.88
C PRO A 57 15.30 11.67 -9.24
N ARG A 58 15.38 12.43 -8.15
CA ARG A 58 14.27 13.22 -7.56
C ARG A 58 12.94 12.46 -7.54
N THR A 59 12.89 11.31 -6.86
CA THR A 59 11.72 10.43 -6.88
C THR A 59 11.33 9.97 -5.49
N ILE A 60 10.05 10.12 -5.17
CA ILE A 60 9.43 9.50 -4.00
C ILE A 60 8.62 8.31 -4.51
N VAL A 61 8.98 7.11 -4.05
CA VAL A 61 8.21 5.90 -4.33
C VAL A 61 7.29 5.61 -3.14
N ASN A 62 5.99 5.61 -3.37
CA ASN A 62 4.99 5.16 -2.42
C ASN A 62 4.76 3.66 -2.62
N LEU A 63 5.23 2.82 -1.69
CA LEU A 63 4.92 1.40 -1.71
C LEU A 63 3.64 1.15 -0.91
N VAL A 64 2.56 0.80 -1.60
CA VAL A 64 1.32 0.33 -0.97
C VAL A 64 1.44 -1.18 -0.77
N PRO A 65 1.38 -1.68 0.47
CA PRO A 65 1.55 -3.11 0.72
C PRO A 65 0.50 -3.95 0.01
N VAL A 66 0.85 -5.22 -0.25
CA VAL A 66 -0.06 -6.18 -0.89
C VAL A 66 -1.40 -6.22 -0.19
N LEU A 67 -2.49 -6.17 -0.96
CA LEU A 67 -3.84 -6.28 -0.46
C LEU A 67 -4.11 -7.70 0.07
N ASP A 68 -4.69 -7.78 1.27
CA ASP A 68 -5.29 -9.01 1.77
C ASP A 68 -6.49 -9.38 0.90
N VAL A 69 -6.28 -10.34 0.00
CA VAL A 69 -7.27 -10.74 -1.01
C VAL A 69 -8.55 -11.33 -0.42
N SER A 70 -8.59 -11.64 0.89
CA SER A 70 -9.84 -12.01 1.57
C SER A 70 -10.89 -10.91 1.56
N VAL A 71 -10.51 -9.65 1.28
CA VAL A 71 -11.45 -8.55 1.02
C VAL A 71 -12.52 -8.94 0.00
N SER A 72 -12.15 -9.72 -1.03
CA SER A 72 -13.02 -10.18 -2.11
C SER A 72 -14.17 -11.08 -1.64
N VAL A 73 -14.02 -11.76 -0.50
CA VAL A 73 -15.06 -12.59 0.12
C VAL A 73 -15.72 -11.92 1.34
N ARG A 74 -15.24 -10.73 1.71
CA ARG A 74 -15.70 -9.90 2.84
C ARG A 74 -16.48 -8.66 2.38
N VAL A 75 -17.18 -8.83 1.27
CA VAL A 75 -18.11 -7.87 0.67
C VAL A 75 -19.39 -8.61 0.32
N LEU A 76 -20.52 -7.90 0.31
CA LEU A 76 -21.77 -8.49 -0.19
C LEU A 76 -21.58 -8.81 -1.67
N ARG A 77 -21.82 -10.08 -2.03
CA ARG A 77 -21.60 -10.60 -3.39
C ARG A 77 -22.90 -11.17 -3.97
N PRO A 78 -23.39 -10.63 -5.09
CA PRO A 78 -24.41 -11.29 -5.92
C PRO A 78 -23.95 -12.68 -6.42
N PRO A 79 -24.88 -13.56 -6.84
CA PRO A 79 -24.54 -14.89 -7.38
C PRO A 79 -23.51 -14.86 -8.51
N MET A 80 -23.64 -13.92 -9.45
CA MET A 80 -22.68 -13.73 -10.55
C MET A 80 -21.25 -13.50 -10.03
N CYS A 81 -21.11 -12.70 -8.98
CA CYS A 81 -19.82 -12.38 -8.38
C CYS A 81 -19.18 -13.58 -7.69
N ARG A 82 -19.99 -14.47 -7.11
CA ARG A 82 -19.48 -15.73 -6.56
C ARG A 82 -18.95 -16.65 -7.65
N LEU A 83 -19.63 -16.70 -8.80
CA LEU A 83 -19.21 -17.48 -9.96
C LEU A 83 -17.92 -16.95 -10.59
N MET A 84 -17.86 -15.64 -10.86
CA MET A 84 -16.70 -15.00 -11.48
C MET A 84 -15.46 -14.98 -10.57
N HIS A 85 -15.63 -15.06 -9.26
CA HIS A 85 -14.51 -15.08 -8.31
C HIS A 85 -13.48 -16.18 -8.61
N ALA A 86 -13.90 -17.34 -9.12
CA ALA A 86 -12.99 -18.43 -9.47
C ALA A 86 -12.08 -18.11 -10.66
N LEU A 87 -12.48 -17.17 -11.52
CA LEU A 87 -11.67 -16.72 -12.66
C LEU A 87 -10.61 -15.70 -12.22
N PHE A 88 -10.99 -14.76 -11.34
CA PHE A 88 -10.08 -13.69 -10.91
C PHE A 88 -9.19 -14.07 -9.73
N CYS A 89 -9.65 -15.02 -8.91
CA CYS A 89 -8.95 -15.44 -7.70
C CYS A 89 -9.05 -16.96 -7.54
N SER A 90 -8.49 -17.71 -8.49
CA SER A 90 -8.56 -19.17 -8.56
C SER A 90 -7.97 -19.86 -7.32
N CYS A 91 -6.97 -19.25 -6.67
CA CYS A 91 -6.36 -19.79 -5.46
C CYS A 91 -7.29 -19.79 -4.25
N PHE A 92 -8.43 -19.10 -4.29
CA PHE A 92 -9.48 -19.19 -3.26
C PHE A 92 -10.37 -20.44 -3.41
N HIS A 93 -10.25 -21.19 -4.50
CA HIS A 93 -11.15 -22.29 -4.86
C HIS A 93 -10.38 -23.60 -5.12
N ARG A 94 -9.57 -24.04 -4.15
CA ARG A 94 -8.69 -25.23 -4.23
C ARG A 94 -9.22 -26.45 -3.46
N GLY A 95 -10.33 -26.33 -2.75
CA GLY A 95 -11.00 -27.44 -2.04
C GLY A 95 -11.02 -27.34 -0.51
N GLY A 96 -10.56 -26.25 0.11
CA GLY A 96 -10.66 -25.96 1.55
C GLY A 96 -9.38 -25.37 2.18
N GLY A 97 -9.54 -24.56 3.24
CA GLY A 97 -8.43 -23.97 4.02
C GLY A 97 -7.73 -22.75 3.39
N GLU A 98 -8.15 -22.34 2.20
CA GLU A 98 -7.51 -21.26 1.42
C GLU A 98 -7.65 -19.91 2.08
N LEU A 99 -8.78 -19.65 2.76
CA LEU A 99 -8.99 -18.39 3.45
C LEU A 99 -7.91 -18.15 4.50
N GLU A 100 -7.67 -19.12 5.38
CA GLU A 100 -6.65 -19.00 6.42
C GLU A 100 -5.25 -18.86 5.79
N TRP A 101 -4.97 -19.67 4.76
CA TRP A 101 -3.70 -19.63 4.07
C TRP A 101 -3.45 -18.29 3.36
N LEU A 102 -4.44 -17.73 2.64
CA LEU A 102 -4.34 -16.45 1.93
C LEU A 102 -4.22 -15.27 2.88
N VAL A 103 -4.96 -15.27 3.99
CA VAL A 103 -4.83 -14.23 5.03
C VAL A 103 -3.42 -14.26 5.62
N ARG A 104 -2.89 -15.46 5.92
CA ARG A 104 -1.52 -15.64 6.42
C ARG A 104 -0.48 -15.23 5.38
N ALA A 105 -0.67 -15.62 4.12
CA ALA A 105 0.22 -15.27 3.02
C ALA A 105 0.27 -13.75 2.81
N ALA A 106 -0.87 -13.06 2.85
CA ALA A 106 -0.93 -11.59 2.76
C ALA A 106 -0.06 -10.92 3.84
N ARG A 107 -0.11 -11.38 5.10
CA ARG A 107 0.77 -10.86 6.17
C ARG A 107 2.24 -11.11 5.90
N LEU A 108 2.59 -12.29 5.40
CA LEU A 108 3.98 -12.62 5.09
C LEU A 108 4.51 -11.78 3.92
N TYR A 109 3.67 -11.49 2.92
CA TYR A 109 4.00 -10.58 1.82
C TYR A 109 4.23 -9.16 2.32
N GLN A 110 3.25 -8.60 3.05
CA GLN A 110 3.35 -7.27 3.67
C GLN A 110 4.61 -7.15 4.55
N ARG A 111 4.93 -8.18 5.32
CA ARG A 111 6.14 -8.22 6.14
C ARG A 111 7.42 -8.26 5.32
N ALA A 112 7.43 -8.99 4.20
CA ALA A 112 8.59 -9.04 3.31
C ALA A 112 8.83 -7.70 2.59
N GLU A 113 7.76 -6.98 2.25
CA GLU A 113 7.81 -5.61 1.73
C GLU A 113 8.38 -4.63 2.76
N GLU A 114 7.92 -4.70 4.02
CA GLU A 114 8.47 -3.93 5.15
C GLU A 114 9.97 -4.14 5.31
N ILE A 115 10.40 -5.40 5.45
CA ILE A 115 11.81 -5.73 5.65
C ILE A 115 12.66 -5.20 4.49
N LEU A 116 12.16 -5.27 3.25
CA LEU A 116 12.87 -4.75 2.09
C LEU A 116 13.08 -3.25 2.17
N VAL A 117 12.02 -2.47 2.46
CA VAL A 117 12.10 -1.00 2.49
C VAL A 117 12.86 -0.51 3.72
N GLU A 118 12.62 -1.11 4.89
CA GLU A 118 13.25 -0.72 6.15
C GLU A 118 14.72 -1.13 6.25
N SER A 119 15.23 -1.95 5.33
CA SER A 119 16.65 -2.34 5.28
C SER A 119 17.64 -1.20 5.03
N GLY A 120 17.15 -0.01 4.65
CA GLY A 120 17.98 1.13 4.27
C GLY A 120 18.52 1.05 2.83
N ARG A 121 18.16 0.01 2.07
CA ARG A 121 18.62 -0.24 0.68
C ARG A 121 18.44 0.96 -0.26
N TYR A 122 17.40 1.78 -0.05
CA TYR A 122 17.07 2.91 -0.92
C TYR A 122 17.38 4.28 -0.30
N GLU A 123 17.92 4.32 0.91
CA GLU A 123 18.31 5.56 1.61
C GLU A 123 19.81 5.85 1.38
N THR A 124 20.25 5.67 0.13
CA THR A 124 21.66 5.88 -0.27
C THR A 124 21.89 7.23 -0.98
N ARG A 125 20.81 7.96 -1.26
CA ARG A 125 20.78 9.24 -1.96
C ARG A 125 19.79 10.18 -1.28
N ASP A 126 19.98 11.48 -1.44
CA ASP A 126 19.10 12.52 -0.90
C ASP A 126 17.88 12.82 -1.78
N ASP A 127 17.95 12.42 -3.05
CA ASP A 127 16.91 12.68 -4.07
C ASP A 127 16.07 11.45 -4.41
N PHE A 128 16.17 10.36 -3.65
CA PHE A 128 15.34 9.16 -3.83
C PHE A 128 14.97 8.53 -2.50
N THR A 129 13.72 8.10 -2.34
CA THR A 129 13.28 7.33 -1.17
C THR A 129 12.14 6.39 -1.54
N VAL A 130 12.02 5.28 -0.81
CA VAL A 130 10.86 4.39 -0.86
C VAL A 130 10.16 4.43 0.49
N VAL A 131 8.89 4.79 0.50
CA VAL A 131 8.09 4.95 1.71
C VAL A 131 6.89 4.01 1.64
N ILE A 132 6.76 3.16 2.67
CA ILE A 132 5.57 2.31 2.81
C ILE A 132 4.38 3.16 3.25
N GLN A 133 3.24 2.94 2.59
CA GLN A 133 1.96 3.57 2.87
C GLN A 133 0.97 2.49 3.35
N PRO A 134 0.94 2.19 4.66
CA PRO A 134 0.34 0.96 5.19
C PRO A 134 -1.19 0.96 5.24
N PHE A 135 -1.89 1.99 4.73
CA PHE A 135 -3.34 2.06 4.75
C PHE A 135 -4.06 0.84 4.17
N MET A 136 -3.42 0.07 3.27
CA MET A 136 -4.01 -1.16 2.73
C MET A 136 -4.20 -2.24 3.81
N ARG A 137 -3.46 -2.16 4.93
CA ARG A 137 -3.66 -3.01 6.10
C ARG A 137 -4.99 -2.76 6.81
N LEU A 138 -5.69 -1.65 6.56
CA LEU A 138 -7.04 -1.43 7.09
C LEU A 138 -8.06 -2.45 6.58
N PHE A 139 -7.77 -3.11 5.45
CA PHE A 139 -8.63 -4.11 4.83
C PHE A 139 -8.29 -5.55 5.26
N ASN A 140 -7.20 -5.72 6.01
CA ASN A 140 -6.72 -7.00 6.50
C ASN A 140 -7.82 -7.76 7.28
N ALA A 141 -7.87 -9.09 7.10
CA ALA A 141 -8.70 -9.93 7.95
C ALA A 141 -8.08 -10.09 9.35
N PRO A 142 -8.92 -10.29 10.38
CA PRO A 142 -8.45 -10.85 11.64
C PRO A 142 -7.68 -12.15 11.39
N GLN A 143 -6.62 -12.37 12.15
CA GLN A 143 -5.84 -13.60 12.11
C GLN A 143 -5.85 -14.24 13.51
N PRO A 144 -6.39 -15.46 13.67
CA PRO A 144 -7.02 -16.30 12.64
C PRO A 144 -8.37 -15.73 12.15
N PRO A 145 -8.79 -16.01 10.90
CA PRO A 145 -10.11 -15.61 10.42
C PRO A 145 -11.20 -16.45 11.11
N SER A 146 -12.25 -15.79 11.61
CA SER A 146 -13.41 -16.43 12.24
C SER A 146 -14.66 -16.27 11.37
N LEU A 147 -15.47 -17.32 11.27
CA LEU A 147 -16.77 -17.27 10.59
C LEU A 147 -17.89 -16.84 11.57
N PRO A 148 -18.88 -16.03 11.14
CA PRO A 148 -19.00 -15.43 9.81
C PRO A 148 -17.97 -14.30 9.60
N LEU A 149 -17.47 -14.15 8.37
CA LEU A 149 -16.49 -13.09 8.10
C LEU A 149 -17.15 -11.72 8.15
N PRO A 150 -16.57 -10.76 8.88
CA PRO A 150 -17.10 -9.40 8.90
C PRO A 150 -16.91 -8.74 7.53
N LEU A 151 -17.96 -8.07 7.07
CA LEU A 151 -17.88 -7.20 5.90
C LEU A 151 -16.91 -6.05 6.20
N VAL A 152 -16.03 -5.74 5.24
CA VAL A 152 -14.98 -4.72 5.43
C VAL A 152 -15.26 -3.44 4.65
N ILE A 153 -15.98 -3.55 3.53
CA ILE A 153 -16.46 -2.41 2.74
C ILE A 153 -17.84 -2.70 2.16
N HIS A 154 -18.56 -1.63 1.84
CA HIS A 154 -19.82 -1.73 1.11
C HIS A 154 -19.58 -2.12 -0.36
N GLN A 155 -20.52 -2.84 -0.97
CA GLN A 155 -20.43 -3.29 -2.38
C GLN A 155 -20.29 -2.15 -3.41
N SER A 156 -20.63 -0.90 -3.05
CA SER A 156 -20.44 0.24 -3.95
C SER A 156 -18.99 0.68 -4.13
N TYR A 157 -18.05 0.13 -3.34
CA TYR A 157 -16.61 0.37 -3.48
C TYR A 157 -15.94 -0.58 -4.48
N ILE A 158 -16.67 -1.56 -5.03
CA ILE A 158 -16.19 -2.51 -6.05
C ILE A 158 -17.01 -2.37 -7.33
N THR A 159 -16.43 -2.72 -8.48
CA THR A 159 -17.15 -2.69 -9.77
C THR A 159 -18.08 -3.90 -9.91
N HIS A 160 -18.78 -3.99 -11.05
CA HIS A 160 -19.69 -5.09 -11.37
C HIS A 160 -19.02 -6.46 -11.50
N ASP A 161 -17.70 -6.51 -11.72
CA ASP A 161 -16.94 -7.77 -11.65
C ASP A 161 -16.72 -8.28 -10.21
N CYS A 162 -17.08 -7.45 -9.22
CA CYS A 162 -16.91 -7.69 -7.79
C CYS A 162 -15.47 -8.00 -7.35
N PHE A 163 -14.49 -7.52 -8.10
CA PHE A 163 -13.07 -7.73 -7.83
C PHE A 163 -12.28 -6.42 -7.86
N HIS A 164 -12.45 -5.61 -8.91
CA HIS A 164 -11.75 -4.34 -9.03
C HIS A 164 -12.46 -3.21 -8.28
N PHE A 165 -11.69 -2.19 -7.90
CA PHE A 165 -12.21 -1.00 -7.22
C PHE A 165 -13.12 -0.19 -8.17
N SER A 166 -14.27 0.24 -7.65
CA SER A 166 -15.08 1.24 -8.34
C SER A 166 -14.41 2.61 -8.28
N GLN A 167 -14.96 3.61 -8.96
CA GLN A 167 -14.54 5.01 -8.78
C GLN A 167 -14.58 5.42 -7.29
N LYS A 168 -15.61 4.97 -6.55
CA LYS A 168 -15.72 5.19 -5.10
C LYS A 168 -14.64 4.45 -4.32
N GLY A 169 -14.30 3.23 -4.73
CA GLY A 169 -13.15 2.45 -4.23
C GLY A 169 -11.83 3.18 -4.39
N HIS A 170 -11.56 3.68 -5.59
CA HIS A 170 -10.39 4.49 -5.89
C HIS A 170 -10.35 5.78 -5.08
N ALA A 171 -11.49 6.47 -4.90
CA ALA A 171 -11.56 7.66 -4.05
C ALA A 171 -11.20 7.36 -2.58
N LEU A 172 -11.65 6.22 -2.04
CA LEU A 172 -11.29 5.76 -0.69
C LEU A 172 -9.79 5.49 -0.59
N ALA A 173 -9.24 4.69 -1.51
CA ALA A 173 -7.81 4.37 -1.50
C ALA A 173 -6.94 5.63 -1.66
N ALA A 174 -7.34 6.57 -2.53
CA ALA A 174 -6.63 7.84 -2.71
C ALA A 174 -6.67 8.72 -1.44
N ASN A 175 -7.83 8.81 -0.77
CA ASN A 175 -7.95 9.56 0.48
C ASN A 175 -7.10 8.94 1.61
N LEU A 176 -7.12 7.62 1.73
CA LEU A 176 -6.31 6.90 2.71
C LEU A 176 -4.80 7.05 2.45
N LEU A 177 -4.38 6.92 1.18
CA LEU A 177 -3.00 7.18 0.76
C LEU A 177 -2.58 8.63 1.05
N TRP A 178 -3.44 9.61 0.75
CA TRP A 178 -3.18 11.02 1.01
C TRP A 178 -2.93 11.29 2.49
N ASN A 179 -3.75 10.72 3.37
CA ASN A 179 -3.54 10.84 4.81
C ASN A 179 -2.21 10.22 5.25
N ASN A 180 -1.88 9.02 4.74
CA ASN A 180 -0.60 8.37 5.02
C ASN A 180 0.61 9.17 4.51
N LEU A 181 0.52 9.88 3.38
CA LEU A 181 1.58 10.78 2.91
C LEU A 181 1.89 11.91 3.90
N LEU A 182 0.88 12.33 4.66
CA LEU A 182 0.93 13.42 5.64
C LEU A 182 1.05 12.91 7.09
N GLU A 183 1.47 11.66 7.27
CA GLU A 183 1.78 11.06 8.57
C GLU A 183 3.25 10.61 8.62
N PRO A 184 3.97 10.85 9.74
CA PRO A 184 5.37 10.46 9.87
C PRO A 184 5.54 8.95 9.72
N VAL A 185 6.64 8.54 9.10
CA VAL A 185 7.08 7.14 9.07
C VAL A 185 7.20 6.64 10.52
N GLY A 186 6.62 5.47 10.81
CA GLY A 186 6.48 4.92 12.17
C GLY A 186 5.17 5.33 12.87
N GLY A 187 4.46 6.34 12.37
CA GLY A 187 3.16 6.82 12.89
C GLY A 187 2.06 6.89 11.83
N LYS A 188 2.22 6.19 10.71
CA LYS A 188 1.21 6.13 9.65
C LYS A 188 0.04 5.26 10.08
N THR A 189 -1.17 5.71 9.77
CA THR A 189 -2.40 4.98 10.08
C THR A 189 -2.47 3.66 9.31
N ASP A 190 -2.59 2.55 10.03
CA ASP A 190 -2.71 1.20 9.46
C ASP A 190 -3.77 0.31 10.14
N THR A 191 -4.51 0.87 11.11
CA THR A 191 -5.64 0.21 11.82
C THR A 191 -6.88 1.11 11.88
N GLY A 192 -8.04 0.49 12.10
CA GLY A 192 -9.34 1.17 12.17
C GLY A 192 -10.21 0.99 10.92
N PRO A 193 -11.45 1.50 10.93
CA PRO A 193 -12.39 1.31 9.82
C PRO A 193 -12.04 2.20 8.61
N PRO A 194 -11.99 1.64 7.39
CA PRO A 194 -11.68 2.38 6.17
C PRO A 194 -12.91 3.16 5.68
N VAL A 195 -13.07 4.38 6.17
CA VAL A 195 -14.21 5.24 5.86
C VAL A 195 -13.76 6.43 5.00
N LEU A 196 -14.41 6.61 3.85
CA LEU A 196 -14.10 7.66 2.90
C LEU A 196 -14.31 9.04 3.54
N PHE A 197 -13.30 9.89 3.48
CA PHE A 197 -13.28 11.24 4.07
C PHE A 197 -13.56 11.29 5.58
N ARG A 198 -13.35 10.18 6.32
CA ARG A 198 -13.33 10.24 7.79
C ARG A 198 -12.27 11.20 8.30
N SER A 199 -11.15 11.27 7.58
CA SER A 199 -10.12 12.28 7.75
C SER A 199 -9.61 12.72 6.38
N PHE A 200 -9.22 13.99 6.29
CA PHE A 200 -8.52 14.56 5.15
C PHE A 200 -7.46 15.50 5.69
N ARG A 201 -6.21 15.02 5.76
CA ARG A 201 -5.11 15.81 6.32
C ARG A 201 -4.69 16.91 5.34
N CYS A 202 -4.32 18.04 5.93
CA CYS A 202 -3.70 19.16 5.23
C CYS A 202 -2.29 19.38 5.81
N PRO A 203 -1.30 19.80 4.99
CA PRO A 203 -0.01 20.25 5.49
C PRO A 203 -0.18 21.39 6.51
N SER A 204 0.67 21.43 7.53
CA SER A 204 0.70 22.49 8.54
C SER A 204 2.01 23.27 8.47
N PRO A 205 2.12 24.45 9.09
CA PRO A 205 3.40 25.16 9.17
C PRO A 205 4.52 24.35 9.85
N ALA A 206 4.16 23.42 10.75
CA ALA A 206 5.10 22.52 11.41
C ALA A 206 5.48 21.29 10.55
N ALA A 207 4.59 20.87 9.65
CA ALA A 207 4.82 19.75 8.73
C ALA A 207 4.29 20.06 7.32
N PRO A 208 4.98 20.92 6.56
CA PRO A 208 4.52 21.38 5.25
C PRO A 208 4.78 20.38 4.11
N TYR A 209 5.57 19.32 4.35
CA TYR A 209 6.03 18.38 3.33
C TYR A 209 5.47 16.96 3.53
N ILE A 210 5.53 16.17 2.46
CA ILE A 210 5.26 14.73 2.51
C ILE A 210 6.31 14.06 3.39
N PHE A 211 5.87 13.14 4.25
CA PHE A 211 6.76 12.43 5.14
C PHE A 211 7.57 11.34 4.44
N THR A 212 8.88 11.40 4.65
CA THR A 212 9.89 10.42 4.20
C THR A 212 10.61 9.82 5.39
N ALA A 213 11.47 8.83 5.17
CA ALA A 213 12.29 8.26 6.24
C ALA A 213 13.14 9.33 6.96
N ASN A 214 13.64 10.32 6.21
CA ASN A 214 14.53 11.36 6.73
C ASN A 214 13.78 12.41 7.58
N ASN A 215 12.75 13.06 7.02
CA ASN A 215 12.08 14.16 7.73
C ASN A 215 11.15 13.68 8.87
N SER A 216 10.77 12.40 8.88
CA SER A 216 9.97 11.83 9.96
C SER A 216 10.76 11.78 11.27
N ARG A 217 12.08 11.51 11.23
CA ARG A 217 12.93 11.48 12.42
C ARG A 217 12.98 12.84 13.11
N THR A 218 13.21 13.89 12.32
CA THR A 218 13.22 15.28 12.83
C THR A 218 11.86 15.63 13.43
N TYR A 219 10.78 15.39 12.69
CA TYR A 219 9.43 15.71 13.16
C TYR A 219 9.04 14.99 14.45
N LEU A 220 9.39 13.70 14.58
CA LEU A 220 9.12 12.93 15.80
C LEU A 220 9.92 13.44 17.01
N ALA A 221 11.11 14.01 16.79
CA ALA A 221 11.95 14.55 17.85
C ALA A 221 11.57 15.98 18.26
N THR A 222 11.18 16.83 17.31
CA THR A 222 11.04 18.28 17.52
C THR A 222 9.61 18.79 17.35
N GLY A 223 8.71 17.98 16.79
CA GLY A 223 7.38 18.42 16.35
C GLY A 223 7.38 19.21 15.04
N ARG A 224 8.54 19.38 14.37
CA ARG A 224 8.66 20.13 13.11
C ARG A 224 9.54 19.44 12.07
N GLN A 225 9.16 19.50 10.80
CA GLN A 225 9.92 18.89 9.70
C GLN A 225 11.17 19.68 9.29
N ASP A 226 11.15 21.00 9.46
CA ASP A 226 12.23 21.93 9.09
C ASP A 226 13.30 22.10 10.19
N GLY A 227 13.09 21.51 11.37
CA GLY A 227 14.01 21.63 12.50
C GLY A 227 14.05 23.03 13.14
N GLY A 228 13.12 23.93 12.79
CA GLY A 228 13.00 25.22 13.47
C GLY A 228 12.68 25.04 14.95
N VAL A 229 13.34 25.80 15.83
CA VAL A 229 12.89 25.96 17.21
C VAL A 229 11.53 26.69 17.16
N PRO A 230 10.54 26.39 18.03
CA PRO A 230 9.34 27.21 18.11
C PRO A 230 9.78 28.68 18.31
N GLU A 231 9.31 29.60 17.48
CA GLU A 231 9.42 31.02 17.81
C GLU A 231 8.73 31.20 19.16
N GLU A 232 9.53 31.37 20.22
CA GLU A 232 9.00 31.91 21.47
C GLU A 232 8.45 33.29 21.14
N ASN A 233 7.13 33.44 21.28
CA ASN A 233 6.42 34.68 21.03
C ASN A 233 7.13 35.83 21.77
N TYR A 234 7.61 36.82 21.02
CA TYR A 234 7.92 38.15 21.55
C TYR A 234 6.62 38.92 21.82
#